data_AF-A0A967FED4-F1
#
_entry.id   AF-A0A967FED4-F1
#
_cell.length_a   1.000
_cell.length_b   1.000
_cell.length_c   1.000
_cell.angle_alpha   90.00
_cell.angle_beta   90.00
_cell.angle_gamma   90.00
#
_symmetry.space_group_name_H-M   'P 1'
#
loop_
_entity.id
_entity.type
_entity.pdbx_description
1 polymer ?
#
loop_
_entity_poly.entity_id
_entity_poly.type
_entity_poly.pdbx_seq_one_letter_code
_entity_poly.pdbx_strand_id
1 'polypeptide(L)'
;PSLRREYVPAWTINIFKLQLGLVYFFAGVAKLNPDWLLNAMPLQIWLPANADLPIVGPLLEYTASAYIFSWAGAFYDLTIAFFLLWKRTRILAYVAVIGFHMFTWFLFQIGMFPFIMILCTLIFFSADFHKKVIRFISGLKTY
;
A
#
# COMPACT_ATOMS: atom_id res chain seq x y z
N PRO A 1 -6.17 26.88 27.24
CA PRO A 1 -7.05 27.25 26.08
C PRO A 1 -6.32 28.00 24.94
N SER A 2 -5.43 28.95 25.27
CA SER A 2 -4.72 29.82 24.30
C SER A 2 -3.79 29.10 23.29
N LEU A 3 -3.37 27.88 23.57
CA LEU A 3 -2.48 27.09 22.70
C LEU A 3 -3.20 26.15 21.71
N ARG A 4 -4.54 26.03 21.80
CA ARG A 4 -5.31 25.13 20.92
C ARG A 4 -5.39 25.73 19.52
N ARG A 5 -4.90 24.98 18.52
CA ARG A 5 -5.03 25.32 17.10
C ARG A 5 -5.88 24.25 16.40
N GLU A 6 -6.86 24.68 15.61
CA GLU A 6 -7.73 23.77 14.84
C GLU A 6 -7.27 23.56 13.40
N TYR A 7 -6.38 24.43 12.92
CA TYR A 7 -5.87 24.44 11.56
C TYR A 7 -4.35 24.46 11.56
N VAL A 8 -3.78 23.83 10.54
CA VAL A 8 -2.34 23.84 10.25
C VAL A 8 -2.12 24.19 8.78
N PRO A 9 -0.98 24.77 8.41
CA PRO A 9 -0.63 24.98 7.01
C PRO A 9 -0.63 23.64 6.24
N ALA A 10 -1.21 23.61 5.04
CA ALA A 10 -1.38 22.38 4.27
C ALA A 10 -0.06 21.65 3.96
N TRP A 11 1.06 22.39 3.81
CA TRP A 11 2.37 21.82 3.52
C TRP A 11 2.84 20.84 4.60
N THR A 12 2.44 21.05 5.86
CA THR A 12 2.81 20.19 7.00
C THR A 12 2.26 18.78 6.89
N ILE A 13 1.17 18.59 6.14
CA ILE A 13 0.57 17.29 5.84
C ILE A 13 1.02 16.80 4.47
N ASN A 14 1.06 17.71 3.48
CA ASN A 14 1.36 17.35 2.10
C ASN A 14 2.81 16.88 1.90
N ILE A 15 3.76 17.32 2.74
CA ILE A 15 5.15 16.81 2.69
C ILE A 15 5.21 15.30 2.96
N PHE A 16 4.43 14.79 3.92
CA PHE A 16 4.38 13.36 4.23
C PHE A 16 3.61 12.57 3.17
N LYS A 17 2.55 13.15 2.59
CA LYS A 17 1.88 12.56 1.42
C LYS A 17 2.84 12.42 0.24
N LEU A 18 3.65 13.46 0.00
CA LEU A 18 4.69 13.43 -1.04
C LEU A 18 5.72 12.35 -0.72
N GLN A 19 6.26 12.31 0.49
CA GLN A 19 7.23 11.28 0.90
C GLN A 19 6.70 9.86 0.66
N LEU A 20 5.49 9.54 1.10
CA LEU A 20 4.87 8.23 0.85
C LEU A 20 4.60 8.00 -0.64
N GLY A 21 4.18 9.03 -1.36
CA GLY A 21 4.00 8.96 -2.81
C GLY A 21 5.30 8.63 -3.55
N LEU A 22 6.42 9.21 -3.13
CA LEU A 22 7.74 8.93 -3.70
C LEU A 22 8.19 7.48 -3.39
N VAL A 23 7.90 6.95 -2.20
CA VAL A 23 8.20 5.55 -1.87
C VAL A 23 7.51 4.60 -2.88
N TYR A 24 6.21 4.79 -3.13
CA TYR A 24 5.50 3.99 -4.13
C TYR A 24 6.03 4.24 -5.55
N PHE A 25 6.18 5.51 -5.95
CA PHE A 25 6.61 5.87 -7.29
C PHE A 25 7.98 5.25 -7.62
N PHE A 26 8.98 5.37 -6.74
CA PHE A 26 10.29 4.79 -6.98
C PHE A 26 10.31 3.27 -6.87
N ALA A 27 9.45 2.66 -6.04
CA ALA A 27 9.25 1.21 -6.06
C ALA A 27 8.70 0.73 -7.42
N GLY A 28 7.85 1.53 -8.05
CA GLY A 28 7.33 1.29 -9.39
C GLY A 28 8.37 1.53 -10.49
N VAL A 29 9.13 2.62 -10.42
CA VAL A 29 10.23 2.91 -11.35
C VAL A 29 11.29 1.81 -11.32
N ALA A 30 11.63 1.28 -10.13
CA ALA A 30 12.54 0.15 -9.99
C ALA A 30 12.05 -1.11 -10.74
N LYS A 31 10.74 -1.23 -10.98
CA LYS A 31 10.11 -2.33 -11.72
C LYS A 31 10.04 -2.09 -13.24
N LEU A 32 10.41 -0.91 -13.73
CA LEU A 32 10.44 -0.60 -15.17
C LEU A 32 11.74 -1.06 -15.82
N ASN A 33 12.01 -2.36 -15.74
CA ASN A 33 13.19 -2.97 -16.34
C ASN A 33 12.83 -4.33 -16.99
N PRO A 34 13.66 -4.83 -17.93
CA PRO A 34 13.38 -6.10 -18.63
C PRO A 34 13.25 -7.31 -17.71
N ASP A 35 14.08 -7.41 -16.66
CA ASP A 35 14.03 -8.55 -15.75
C ASP A 35 12.69 -8.63 -15.03
N TRP A 36 12.19 -7.50 -14.55
CA TRP A 36 10.88 -7.46 -13.92
C TRP A 36 9.76 -7.66 -14.95
N LEU A 37 9.67 -6.84 -15.99
CA LEU A 37 8.47 -6.81 -16.87
C LEU A 37 8.44 -7.94 -17.91
N LEU A 38 9.59 -8.31 -18.47
CA LEU A 38 9.69 -9.25 -19.59
C LEU A 38 10.14 -10.64 -19.16
N ASN A 39 10.90 -10.73 -18.06
CA ASN A 39 11.33 -12.02 -17.50
C ASN A 39 10.55 -12.39 -16.23
N ALA A 40 9.70 -11.51 -15.68
CA ALA A 40 8.95 -11.74 -14.44
C ALA A 40 9.85 -12.17 -13.26
N MET A 41 11.09 -11.69 -13.24
CA MET A 41 12.05 -11.98 -12.19
C MET A 41 12.00 -10.90 -11.09
N PRO A 42 12.17 -11.28 -9.82
CA PRO A 42 12.42 -12.62 -9.30
C PRO A 42 11.14 -13.43 -9.01
N LEU A 43 9.95 -12.95 -9.41
CA LEU A 43 8.66 -13.58 -9.09
C LEU A 43 8.54 -15.01 -9.62
N GLN A 44 9.14 -15.34 -10.77
CA GLN A 44 9.19 -16.72 -11.27
C GLN A 44 9.89 -17.68 -10.31
N ILE A 45 10.82 -17.20 -9.46
CA ILE A 45 11.50 -18.00 -8.44
C ILE A 45 10.70 -17.97 -7.14
N TRP A 46 10.19 -16.80 -6.74
CA TRP A 46 9.61 -16.62 -5.41
C TRP A 46 8.18 -17.14 -5.27
N LEU A 47 7.35 -17.07 -6.33
CA LEU A 47 5.97 -17.54 -6.25
C LEU A 47 5.87 -19.07 -6.05
N PRO A 48 6.61 -19.92 -6.79
CA PRO A 48 6.57 -21.37 -6.59
C PRO A 48 7.04 -21.82 -5.20
N ALA A 49 7.86 -21.02 -4.50
CA ALA A 49 8.24 -21.33 -3.11
C ALA A 49 7.06 -21.31 -2.13
N ASN A 50 5.89 -20.80 -2.55
CA ASN A 50 4.65 -20.78 -1.79
C ASN A 50 3.58 -21.72 -2.39
N ALA A 51 3.99 -22.73 -3.19
CA ALA A 51 3.09 -23.67 -3.86
C ALA A 51 2.35 -24.64 -2.93
N ASP A 52 2.81 -24.82 -1.70
CA ASP A 52 2.18 -25.72 -0.72
C ASP A 52 0.90 -25.15 -0.07
N LEU A 53 0.52 -23.92 -0.43
CA LEU A 53 -0.65 -23.26 0.17
C LEU A 53 -1.96 -23.93 -0.27
N PRO A 54 -2.83 -24.32 0.67
CA PRO A 54 -4.11 -24.89 0.32
C PRO A 54 -4.91 -23.81 -0.43
N ILE A 55 -5.39 -24.14 -1.63
CA ILE A 55 -6.17 -23.31 -2.55
C ILE A 55 -5.34 -22.50 -3.56
N VAL A 56 -4.44 -21.61 -3.09
CA VAL A 56 -3.73 -20.69 -4.00
C VAL A 56 -2.39 -21.22 -4.52
N GLY A 57 -1.80 -22.19 -3.84
CA GLY A 57 -0.50 -22.76 -4.16
C GLY A 57 -0.33 -23.21 -5.62
N PRO A 58 -1.25 -24.02 -6.16
CA PRO A 58 -1.19 -24.45 -7.58
C PRO A 58 -1.24 -23.29 -8.57
N LEU A 59 -1.91 -22.18 -8.22
CA LEU A 59 -1.92 -21.00 -9.08
C LEU A 59 -0.57 -20.30 -9.10
N LEU A 60 0.20 -20.34 -8.01
CA LEU A 60 1.48 -19.66 -7.88
C LEU A 60 2.63 -20.38 -8.63
N GLU A 61 2.45 -21.65 -8.99
CA GLU A 61 3.40 -22.41 -9.81
C GLU A 61 3.41 -21.98 -11.29
N TYR A 62 2.30 -21.44 -11.80
CA TYR A 62 2.22 -21.05 -13.20
C TYR A 62 3.13 -19.85 -13.49
N THR A 63 3.95 -19.97 -14.54
CA THR A 63 4.74 -18.85 -15.07
C THR A 63 3.84 -17.65 -15.40
N ALA A 64 2.62 -17.89 -15.90
CA ALA A 64 1.64 -16.83 -16.16
C ALA A 64 1.32 -15.99 -14.91
N SER A 65 1.26 -16.61 -13.73
CA SER A 65 1.06 -15.90 -12.47
C SER A 65 2.22 -14.95 -12.20
N ALA A 66 3.48 -15.39 -12.36
CA ALA A 66 4.63 -14.50 -12.19
C ALA A 66 4.56 -13.25 -13.09
N TYR A 67 4.13 -13.39 -14.34
CA TYR A 67 3.91 -12.25 -15.24
C TYR A 67 2.77 -11.35 -14.79
N ILE A 68 1.62 -11.92 -14.38
CA ILE A 68 0.49 -11.15 -13.86
C ILE A 68 0.92 -10.35 -12.63
N PHE A 69 1.59 -10.98 -11.67
CA PHE A 69 2.08 -10.33 -10.45
C PHE A 69 3.14 -9.27 -10.76
N SER A 70 4.02 -9.51 -11.74
CA SER A 70 5.02 -8.54 -12.17
C SER A 70 4.38 -7.25 -12.69
N TRP A 71 3.51 -7.36 -13.68
CA TRP A 71 2.87 -6.21 -14.30
C TRP A 71 1.89 -5.52 -13.33
N ALA A 72 1.12 -6.30 -12.57
CA ALA A 72 0.23 -5.75 -11.56
C ALA A 72 1.00 -4.99 -10.47
N GLY A 73 2.14 -5.52 -10.01
CA GLY A 73 2.99 -4.85 -9.03
C GLY A 73 3.58 -3.53 -9.54
N ALA A 74 4.07 -3.51 -10.78
CA ALA A 74 4.58 -2.29 -11.40
C ALA A 74 3.47 -1.24 -11.59
N PHE A 75 2.32 -1.64 -12.14
CA PHE A 75 1.18 -0.75 -12.32
C PHE A 75 0.67 -0.19 -10.98
N TYR A 76 0.54 -1.06 -9.98
CA TYR A 76 0.10 -0.67 -8.65
C TYR A 76 1.02 0.39 -8.04
N ASP A 77 2.33 0.13 -7.99
CA ASP A 77 3.28 1.06 -7.36
C ASP A 77 3.34 2.41 -8.07
N LEU A 78 3.25 2.42 -9.40
CA LEU A 78 3.25 3.67 -10.18
C LEU A 78 1.97 4.49 -10.03
N THR A 79 0.85 3.87 -9.65
CA THR A 79 -0.47 4.54 -9.71
C THR A 79 -1.14 4.75 -8.36
N ILE A 80 -0.82 3.95 -7.34
CA ILE A 80 -1.58 3.92 -6.09
C ILE A 80 -1.59 5.27 -5.35
N ALA A 81 -0.47 5.99 -5.36
CA ALA A 81 -0.38 7.31 -4.73
C ALA A 81 -1.38 8.31 -5.34
N PHE A 82 -1.57 8.27 -6.66
CA PHE A 82 -2.54 9.13 -7.36
C PHE A 82 -3.98 8.75 -7.01
N PHE A 83 -4.28 7.45 -6.93
CA PHE A 83 -5.60 6.98 -6.53
C PHE A 83 -5.94 7.28 -5.06
N LEU A 84 -4.95 7.33 -4.17
CA LEU A 84 -5.14 7.77 -2.78
C LEU A 84 -5.39 9.28 -2.67
N LEU A 85 -4.73 10.08 -3.51
CA LEU A 85 -4.96 11.53 -3.58
C LEU A 85 -6.38 11.84 -4.07
N TRP A 86 -6.87 11.12 -5.07
CA TRP A 86 -8.20 11.36 -5.63
C TRP A 86 -9.33 10.89 -4.71
N LYS A 87 -10.12 11.85 -4.21
CA LYS A 87 -11.19 11.62 -3.23
C LYS A 87 -12.18 10.52 -3.64
N ARG A 88 -12.49 10.38 -4.93
CA ARG A 88 -13.48 9.40 -5.43
C ARG A 88 -12.98 7.96 -5.35
N THR A 89 -11.68 7.74 -5.54
CA THR A 89 -11.07 6.41 -5.56
C THR A 89 -10.45 6.01 -4.23
N ARG A 90 -10.23 6.96 -3.31
CA ARG A 90 -9.44 6.77 -2.09
C ARG A 90 -9.79 5.53 -1.26
N ILE A 91 -11.07 5.23 -1.06
CA ILE A 91 -11.47 4.06 -0.27
C ILE A 91 -11.07 2.77 -0.98
N LEU A 92 -11.37 2.65 -2.28
CA LEU A 92 -10.98 1.49 -3.09
C LEU A 92 -9.45 1.37 -3.17
N ALA A 93 -8.75 2.49 -3.34
CA ALA A 93 -7.29 2.55 -3.31
C ALA A 93 -6.73 2.06 -1.96
N TYR A 94 -7.33 2.47 -0.85
CA TYR A 94 -6.89 2.02 0.47
C TYR A 94 -7.16 0.53 0.72
N VAL A 95 -8.26 -0.02 0.21
CA VAL A 95 -8.49 -1.47 0.22
C VAL A 95 -7.41 -2.19 -0.59
N ALA A 96 -7.04 -1.66 -1.77
CA ALA A 96 -5.92 -2.18 -2.55
C ALA A 96 -4.58 -2.09 -1.80
N VAL A 97 -4.34 -1.00 -1.05
CA VAL A 97 -3.17 -0.86 -0.17
C VAL A 97 -3.10 -1.98 0.85
N ILE A 98 -4.19 -2.25 1.57
CA ILE A 98 -4.23 -3.34 2.55
C ILE A 98 -3.98 -4.67 1.85
N GLY A 99 -4.68 -4.96 0.75
CA GLY A 99 -4.54 -6.22 0.02
C GLY A 99 -3.12 -6.45 -0.49
N PHE A 100 -2.54 -5.45 -1.17
CA PHE A 100 -1.18 -5.53 -1.71
C PHE A 100 -0.13 -5.72 -0.62
N HIS A 101 -0.21 -4.95 0.46
CA HIS A 101 0.74 -5.08 1.57
C HIS A 101 0.58 -6.38 2.34
N MET A 102 -0.64 -6.87 2.54
CA MET A 102 -0.84 -8.18 3.17
C MET A 102 -0.32 -9.31 2.29
N PHE A 103 -0.54 -9.23 0.98
CA PHE A 103 -0.05 -10.22 0.03
C PHE A 103 1.47 -10.25 -0.03
N THR A 104 2.11 -9.08 -0.15
CA THR A 104 3.58 -8.97 -0.18
C THR A 104 4.24 -9.33 1.15
N TRP A 105 3.61 -9.00 2.28
CA TRP A 105 4.06 -9.46 3.60
C TRP A 105 4.07 -10.99 3.68
N PHE A 106 2.95 -11.60 3.27
CA PHE A 106 2.76 -13.04 3.36
C PHE A 106 3.72 -13.80 2.45
N LEU A 107 3.89 -13.36 1.20
CA LEU A 107 4.74 -14.07 0.24
C LEU A 107 6.24 -13.77 0.36
N PHE A 108 6.62 -12.55 0.72
CA PHE A 108 8.01 -12.09 0.62
C PHE A 108 8.65 -11.76 1.98
N GLN A 109 7.89 -11.82 3.08
CA GLN A 109 8.38 -11.65 4.45
C GLN A 109 9.26 -10.40 4.66
N ILE A 110 8.91 -9.28 4.04
CA ILE A 110 9.67 -8.00 4.05
C ILE A 110 9.58 -7.22 5.39
N GLY A 111 9.39 -7.93 6.50
CA GLY A 111 9.38 -7.38 7.85
C GLY A 111 8.18 -6.47 8.14
N MET A 112 8.42 -5.38 8.89
CA MET A 112 7.37 -4.45 9.36
C MET A 112 6.88 -3.46 8.31
N PHE A 113 7.56 -3.36 7.16
CA PHE A 113 7.25 -2.39 6.11
C PHE A 113 5.77 -2.39 5.69
N PRO A 114 5.11 -3.54 5.46
CA PRO A 114 3.72 -3.59 5.02
C PRO A 114 2.75 -2.94 6.02
N PHE A 115 2.92 -3.24 7.30
CA PHE A 115 2.08 -2.69 8.37
C PHE A 115 2.30 -1.18 8.54
N ILE A 116 3.56 -0.74 8.45
CA ILE A 116 3.90 0.69 8.49
C ILE A 116 3.22 1.42 7.34
N MET A 117 3.30 0.88 6.12
CA MET A 117 2.69 1.51 4.94
C MET A 117 1.17 1.56 5.01
N ILE A 118 0.51 0.49 5.49
CA ILE A 118 -0.95 0.47 5.70
C ILE A 118 -1.38 1.57 6.69
N LEU A 119 -0.64 1.74 7.78
CA LEU A 119 -0.98 2.75 8.80
C LEU A 119 -0.65 4.17 8.32
N CYS A 120 0.55 4.39 7.78
CA CYS A 120 1.00 5.71 7.35
C CYS A 120 0.16 6.26 6.20
N THR A 121 -0.32 5.42 5.28
CA THR A 121 -1.18 5.86 4.16
C THR A 121 -2.57 6.32 4.59
N LEU A 122 -2.97 6.15 5.85
CA LEU A 122 -4.16 6.82 6.38
C LEU A 122 -4.06 8.34 6.28
N ILE A 123 -2.85 8.92 6.19
CA ILE A 123 -2.65 10.37 6.00
C ILE A 123 -3.30 10.93 4.73
N PHE A 124 -3.62 10.08 3.76
CA PHE A 124 -4.35 10.49 2.56
C PHE A 124 -5.84 10.78 2.82
N PHE A 125 -6.39 10.34 3.96
CA PHE A 125 -7.77 10.61 4.35
C PHE A 125 -7.96 12.05 4.87
N SER A 126 -9.23 12.48 4.92
CA SER A 126 -9.59 13.83 5.35
C SER A 126 -9.49 13.99 6.86
N ALA A 127 -9.26 15.23 7.33
CA ALA A 127 -9.30 15.55 8.76
C ALA A 127 -10.58 15.06 9.46
N ASP A 128 -11.73 15.15 8.81
CA ASP A 128 -13.01 14.66 9.38
C ASP A 128 -13.03 13.14 9.60
N PHE A 129 -12.33 12.37 8.76
CA PHE A 129 -12.19 10.94 8.96
C PHE A 129 -11.38 10.68 10.25
N HIS A 130 -10.24 11.35 10.39
CA HIS A 130 -9.41 11.22 11.59
C HIS A 130 -10.14 11.68 12.85
N LYS A 131 -10.89 12.79 12.79
CA LYS A 131 -11.73 13.28 13.91
C LYS A 131 -12.79 12.25 14.32
N LYS A 132 -13.43 11.57 13.36
CA LYS A 132 -14.39 10.49 13.64
C LYS A 132 -13.74 9.31 14.33
N VAL A 133 -12.58 8.87 13.84
CA VAL A 133 -11.81 7.76 14.44
C VAL A 133 -11.38 8.11 15.88
N ILE A 134 -10.84 9.31 16.10
CA ILE A 134 -10.46 9.77 17.45
C ILE A 134 -11.68 9.80 18.37
N ARG A 135 -12.82 10.34 17.93
CA ARG A 135 -14.04 10.37 18.75
C ARG A 135 -14.51 8.96 19.13
N PHE A 136 -14.47 8.03 18.17
CA PHE A 136 -14.83 6.63 18.42
C PHE A 136 -13.92 6.01 19.49
N ILE A 137 -12.60 6.15 19.35
CA ILE A 137 -11.62 5.60 20.30
C ILE A 137 -11.75 6.26 21.68
N SER A 138 -11.93 7.58 21.76
CA SER A 138 -12.12 8.28 23.03
C SER A 138 -13.42 7.87 23.73
N GLY A 139 -14.49 7.59 22.96
CA GLY A 139 -15.74 7.06 23.51
C GLY A 139 -15.57 5.69 24.17
N LEU A 140 -14.68 4.84 23.66
CA LEU A 140 -14.35 3.54 24.27
C LEU A 140 -13.62 3.66 25.62
N LYS A 141 -12.98 4.81 25.89
CA LYS A 141 -12.26 5.08 27.15
C LYS A 141 -13.14 5.70 28.24
N THR A 142 -14.44 5.86 27.98
CA THR A 142 -15.38 6.43 28.95
C THR A 142 -16.15 5.30 29.66
N TYR A 143 -15.43 4.51 30.47
CA TYR A 143 -15.95 3.61 31.51
C TYR A 143 -14.94 3.57 32.65
#